data_AF-S4XGP2-F1
#
_entry.id   AF-S4XGP2-F1
#
_cell.length_a   1.000
_cell.length_b   1.000
_cell.length_c   1.000
_cell.angle_alpha   90.00
_cell.angle_beta   90.00
_cell.angle_gamma   90.00
#
_symmetry.space_group_name_H-M   'P 1'
#
loop_
_entity.id
_entity.type
_entity.pdbx_description
1 polymer ?
#
loop_
_entity_poly.entity_id
_entity_poly.type
_entity_poly.pdbx_seq_one_letter_code
_entity_poly.pdbx_strand_id
1 'polypeptide(L)'
;MPAFSDAESASRARALAEFGAALRLLRVEAGLSLRALAHRIGVSSAYLSRVEHGHDAIPTPDRLTAIASVLELPPAVLLELGRQVEPLVSRYLERVPAANALFLELARRNLSGPQLARIKAFVDAEFPVSAPFGVSPARRLSGLLTPERIVLHLSCAHIEDVIDVAASRLAPPGGALAASALAQEILRRERESPTVLGNGVAVPHAIVAGACPAAVIATLAEPLVVPTPGGAPLRLIVVLVCGEGGRAHLELLAQVARLASHNAADALCAARGPEQLIEQLSQIEAGCG
;
A
#
# COMPACT_ATOMS: atom_id res chain seq x y z
N MET A 1 24.26 -23.38 -17.36
CA MET A 1 23.86 -22.18 -16.59
C MET A 1 22.34 -22.16 -16.40
N PRO A 2 21.78 -22.74 -15.32
CA PRO A 2 20.34 -22.71 -15.05
C PRO A 2 19.93 -21.80 -13.88
N ALA A 3 20.84 -21.40 -12.99
CA ALA A 3 20.47 -20.75 -11.72
C ALA A 3 19.93 -19.30 -11.85
N PHE A 4 20.25 -18.59 -12.94
CA PHE A 4 19.80 -17.21 -13.14
C PHE A 4 18.33 -17.10 -13.62
N SER A 5 17.84 -18.07 -14.41
CA SER A 5 16.45 -18.06 -14.90
C SER A 5 15.43 -18.35 -13.81
N ASP A 6 15.81 -19.18 -12.84
CA ASP A 6 14.90 -19.66 -11.79
C ASP A 6 14.65 -18.59 -10.73
N ALA A 7 15.70 -17.83 -10.37
CA ALA A 7 15.60 -16.72 -9.42
C ALA A 7 14.74 -15.56 -9.96
N GLU A 8 14.92 -15.20 -11.24
CA GLU A 8 14.12 -14.15 -11.90
C GLU A 8 12.65 -14.57 -12.04
N SER A 9 12.41 -15.84 -12.37
CA SER A 9 11.06 -16.41 -12.45
C SER A 9 10.35 -16.40 -11.08
N ALA A 10 11.07 -16.78 -10.01
CA ALA A 10 10.54 -16.73 -8.65
C ALA A 10 10.26 -15.30 -8.18
N SER A 11 11.16 -14.36 -8.47
CA SER A 11 10.98 -12.93 -8.17
C SER A 11 9.74 -12.35 -8.87
N ARG A 12 9.56 -12.70 -10.15
CA ARG A 12 8.39 -12.28 -10.93
C ARG A 12 7.10 -12.88 -10.37
N ALA A 13 7.07 -14.17 -10.07
CA ALA A 13 5.89 -14.83 -9.50
C ALA A 13 5.48 -14.20 -8.16
N ARG A 14 6.47 -13.86 -7.32
CA ARG A 14 6.25 -13.12 -6.07
C ARG A 14 5.62 -11.75 -6.31
N ALA A 15 6.15 -10.96 -7.23
CA ALA A 15 5.59 -9.64 -7.55
C ALA A 15 4.14 -9.72 -8.07
N LEU A 16 3.80 -10.75 -8.86
CA LEU A 16 2.42 -10.98 -9.32
C LEU A 16 1.48 -11.32 -8.16
N ALA A 17 1.90 -12.17 -7.24
CA ALA A 17 1.10 -12.54 -6.06
C ALA A 17 0.86 -11.33 -5.14
N GLU A 18 1.89 -10.51 -4.90
CA GLU A 18 1.83 -9.30 -4.09
C GLU A 18 0.87 -8.25 -4.69
N PHE A 19 1.00 -7.98 -5.99
CA PHE A 19 0.08 -7.10 -6.71
C PHE A 19 -1.37 -7.63 -6.64
N GLY A 20 -1.55 -8.92 -6.88
CA GLY A 20 -2.86 -9.56 -6.84
C GLY A 20 -3.55 -9.42 -5.48
N ALA A 21 -2.81 -9.64 -4.40
CA ALA A 21 -3.31 -9.49 -3.03
C ALA A 21 -3.71 -8.04 -2.72
N ALA A 22 -2.89 -7.06 -3.12
CA ALA A 22 -3.21 -5.64 -2.96
C ALA A 22 -4.48 -5.24 -3.74
N LEU A 23 -4.62 -5.68 -5.00
CA LEU A 23 -5.81 -5.41 -5.80
C LEU A 23 -7.07 -6.05 -5.18
N ARG A 24 -6.96 -7.29 -4.70
CA ARG A 24 -8.04 -8.00 -4.02
C ARG A 24 -8.49 -7.24 -2.78
N LEU A 25 -7.57 -6.81 -1.93
CA LEU A 25 -7.86 -6.02 -0.73
C LEU A 25 -8.66 -4.77 -1.08
N LEU A 26 -8.14 -3.95 -2.02
CA LEU A 26 -8.79 -2.70 -2.42
C LEU A 26 -10.17 -2.94 -3.02
N ARG A 27 -10.35 -4.00 -3.82
CA ARG A 27 -11.65 -4.36 -4.38
C ARG A 27 -12.66 -4.76 -3.30
N VAL A 28 -12.26 -5.64 -2.38
CA VAL A 28 -13.14 -6.13 -1.30
C VAL A 28 -13.56 -4.97 -0.39
N GLU A 29 -12.63 -4.10 -0.01
CA GLU A 29 -12.91 -2.96 0.86
C GLU A 29 -13.65 -1.81 0.15
N ALA A 30 -13.68 -1.82 -1.19
CA ALA A 30 -14.58 -0.98 -1.97
C ALA A 30 -16.01 -1.54 -2.05
N GLY A 31 -16.29 -2.69 -1.40
CA GLY A 31 -17.57 -3.37 -1.42
C GLY A 31 -17.90 -4.03 -2.76
N LEU A 32 -16.89 -4.25 -3.62
CA LEU A 32 -17.09 -4.80 -4.97
C LEU A 32 -16.85 -6.30 -5.01
N SER A 33 -17.81 -7.04 -5.57
CA SER A 33 -17.56 -8.42 -5.97
C SER A 33 -16.63 -8.50 -7.19
N LEU A 34 -15.96 -9.64 -7.38
CA LEU A 34 -15.17 -9.92 -8.60
C LEU A 34 -16.00 -9.70 -9.87
N ARG A 35 -17.26 -10.16 -9.88
CA ARG A 35 -18.17 -10.00 -11.03
C ARG A 35 -18.50 -8.54 -11.30
N ALA A 36 -18.77 -7.76 -10.25
CA ALA A 36 -19.10 -6.35 -10.37
C ALA A 36 -17.92 -5.53 -10.94
N LEU A 37 -16.70 -5.74 -10.41
CA LEU A 37 -15.52 -5.06 -10.94
C LEU A 37 -15.24 -5.47 -12.39
N ALA A 38 -15.24 -6.78 -12.67
CA ALA A 38 -14.95 -7.31 -14.00
C ALA A 38 -15.93 -6.77 -15.06
N HIS A 39 -17.22 -6.71 -14.74
CA HIS A 39 -18.23 -6.14 -15.63
C HIS A 39 -17.97 -4.66 -15.92
N ARG A 40 -17.67 -3.85 -14.89
CA ARG A 40 -17.41 -2.40 -15.04
C ARG A 40 -16.17 -2.08 -15.87
N ILE A 41 -15.17 -2.96 -15.88
CA ILE A 41 -13.94 -2.77 -16.67
C ILE A 41 -13.92 -3.60 -17.98
N GLY A 42 -15.02 -4.27 -18.34
CA GLY A 42 -15.16 -5.00 -19.60
C GLY A 42 -14.30 -6.26 -19.72
N VAL A 43 -14.05 -6.98 -18.63
CA VAL A 43 -13.29 -8.25 -18.61
C VAL A 43 -14.07 -9.39 -17.95
N SER A 44 -13.57 -10.62 -18.04
CA SER A 44 -14.19 -11.76 -17.34
C SER A 44 -13.79 -11.79 -15.86
N SER A 45 -14.71 -12.26 -15.00
CA SER A 45 -14.40 -12.46 -13.58
C SER A 45 -13.32 -13.52 -13.36
N ALA A 46 -13.18 -14.48 -14.29
CA ALA A 46 -12.12 -15.48 -14.26
C ALA A 46 -10.73 -14.87 -14.49
N TYR A 47 -10.62 -13.93 -15.44
CA TYR A 47 -9.38 -13.17 -15.65
C TYR A 47 -9.00 -12.39 -14.40
N LEU A 48 -9.94 -11.59 -13.86
CA LEU A 48 -9.68 -10.78 -12.66
C LEU A 48 -9.31 -11.66 -11.46
N SER A 49 -9.97 -12.80 -11.30
CA SER A 49 -9.61 -13.79 -10.28
C SER A 49 -8.18 -14.28 -10.45
N ARG A 50 -7.73 -14.63 -11.67
CA ARG A 50 -6.33 -15.06 -11.87
C ARG A 50 -5.34 -13.94 -11.56
N VAL A 51 -5.64 -12.70 -11.93
CA VAL A 51 -4.81 -11.53 -11.57
C VAL A 51 -4.69 -11.40 -10.06
N GLU A 52 -5.81 -11.45 -9.32
CA GLU A 52 -5.81 -11.32 -7.85
C GLU A 52 -5.09 -12.44 -7.10
N HIS A 53 -4.93 -13.60 -7.72
CA HIS A 53 -4.17 -14.72 -7.18
C HIS A 53 -2.73 -14.80 -7.73
N GLY A 54 -2.29 -13.82 -8.52
CA GLY A 54 -0.95 -13.78 -9.10
C GLY A 54 -0.70 -14.82 -10.21
N HIS A 55 -1.75 -15.39 -10.80
CA HIS A 55 -1.68 -16.38 -11.87
C HIS A 55 -1.74 -15.79 -13.28
N ASP A 56 -1.92 -14.47 -13.40
CA ASP A 56 -1.93 -13.75 -14.66
C ASP A 56 -0.95 -12.57 -14.59
N ALA A 57 -0.59 -12.00 -15.74
CA ALA A 57 0.27 -10.83 -15.78
C ALA A 57 -0.41 -9.61 -15.15
N ILE A 58 0.40 -8.65 -14.67
CA ILE A 58 -0.10 -7.34 -14.24
C ILE A 58 -0.91 -6.73 -15.40
N PRO A 59 -2.13 -6.23 -15.16
CA PRO A 59 -2.94 -5.60 -16.19
C PRO A 59 -2.21 -4.45 -16.88
N THR A 60 -2.60 -4.15 -18.12
CA THR A 60 -2.05 -3.02 -18.88
C THR A 60 -2.32 -1.69 -18.18
N PRO A 61 -1.52 -0.63 -18.44
CA PRO A 61 -1.74 0.69 -17.86
C PRO A 61 -3.17 1.23 -18.04
N ASP A 62 -3.78 1.02 -19.20
CA ASP A 62 -5.16 1.41 -19.47
C ASP A 62 -6.17 0.64 -18.60
N ARG A 63 -5.95 -0.67 -18.40
CA ARG A 63 -6.79 -1.48 -17.51
C ARG A 63 -6.61 -1.07 -16.06
N LEU A 64 -5.38 -0.79 -15.61
CA LEU A 64 -5.12 -0.28 -14.27
C LEU A 64 -5.82 1.05 -14.04
N THR A 65 -5.80 1.94 -15.04
CA THR A 65 -6.52 3.22 -15.00
C THR A 65 -8.04 3.00 -14.91
N ALA A 66 -8.59 2.06 -15.67
CA ALA A 66 -10.02 1.72 -15.60
C ALA A 66 -10.41 1.13 -14.23
N ILE A 67 -9.58 0.24 -13.67
CA ILE A 67 -9.78 -0.31 -12.33
C ILE A 67 -9.73 0.82 -11.29
N ALA A 68 -8.73 1.69 -11.35
CA ALA A 68 -8.58 2.80 -10.41
C ALA A 68 -9.79 3.74 -10.44
N SER A 69 -10.31 4.06 -11.63
CA SER A 69 -11.53 4.85 -11.79
C SER A 69 -12.75 4.17 -11.16
N VAL A 70 -12.90 2.84 -11.30
CA VAL A 70 -13.99 2.08 -10.67
C VAL A 70 -13.87 2.05 -9.15
N LEU A 71 -12.65 1.89 -8.64
CA LEU A 71 -12.33 1.97 -7.22
C LEU A 71 -12.38 3.41 -6.69
N GLU A 72 -12.53 4.41 -7.56
CA GLU A 72 -12.34 5.85 -7.35
C GLU A 72 -11.10 6.16 -6.51
N LEU A 73 -9.98 5.62 -6.97
CA LEU A 73 -8.63 5.92 -6.52
C LEU A 73 -7.86 6.66 -7.63
N PRO A 74 -6.84 7.46 -7.29
CA PRO A 74 -5.94 8.02 -8.29
C PRO A 74 -5.26 6.91 -9.12
N PRO A 75 -5.21 7.01 -10.47
CA PRO A 75 -4.60 5.98 -11.32
C PRO A 75 -3.14 5.66 -10.97
N ALA A 76 -2.38 6.67 -10.54
CA ALA A 76 -1.00 6.54 -10.09
C ALA A 76 -0.81 5.42 -9.05
N VAL A 77 -1.78 5.22 -8.15
CA VAL A 77 -1.73 4.17 -7.12
C VAL A 77 -1.60 2.78 -7.72
N LEU A 78 -2.49 2.40 -8.66
CA LEU A 78 -2.47 1.06 -9.22
C LEU A 78 -1.34 0.87 -10.23
N LEU A 79 -0.97 1.95 -10.94
CA LEU A 79 0.17 1.95 -11.85
C LEU A 79 1.47 1.70 -11.10
N GLU A 80 1.68 2.39 -9.98
CA GLU A 80 2.85 2.22 -9.12
C GLU A 80 2.92 0.80 -8.51
N LEU A 81 1.80 0.30 -7.95
CA LEU A 81 1.71 -1.09 -7.46
C LEU A 81 2.03 -2.09 -8.58
N GLY A 82 1.58 -1.81 -9.80
CA GLY A 82 1.85 -2.61 -10.99
C GLY A 82 3.24 -2.40 -11.61
N ARG A 83 4.07 -1.50 -11.04
CA ARG A 83 5.34 -1.02 -11.61
C ARG A 83 5.21 -0.60 -13.07
N GLN A 84 4.07 0.00 -13.42
CA GLN A 84 3.75 0.51 -14.75
C GLN A 84 3.97 2.02 -14.81
N VAL A 85 4.37 2.50 -15.99
CA VAL A 85 4.44 3.94 -16.27
C VAL A 85 3.04 4.45 -16.64
N GLU A 86 2.70 5.64 -16.16
CA GLU A 86 1.44 6.28 -16.50
C GLU A 86 1.33 6.56 -18.01
N PRO A 87 0.21 6.25 -18.68
CA PRO A 87 0.05 6.48 -20.11
C PRO A 87 0.29 7.93 -20.53
N LEU A 88 0.01 8.88 -19.63
CA LEU A 88 0.27 10.30 -19.84
C LEU A 88 1.76 10.59 -20.03
N VAL A 89 2.64 9.92 -19.27
CA VAL A 89 4.10 10.08 -19.40
C VAL A 89 4.56 9.59 -20.77
N SER A 90 4.10 8.41 -21.21
CA SER A 90 4.46 7.88 -22.54
C SER A 90 4.01 8.83 -23.66
N ARG A 91 2.75 9.29 -23.63
CA ARG A 91 2.23 10.27 -24.60
C ARG A 91 2.97 11.61 -24.55
N TYR A 92 3.42 12.03 -23.36
CA TYR A 92 4.20 13.25 -23.21
C TYR A 92 5.59 13.10 -23.84
N LEU A 93 6.27 11.98 -23.61
CA LEU A 93 7.58 11.71 -24.22
C LEU A 93 7.51 11.63 -25.75
N GLU A 94 6.43 11.05 -26.29
CA GLU A 94 6.18 11.04 -27.74
C GLU A 94 6.03 12.47 -28.30
N ARG A 95 5.31 13.34 -27.59
CA ARG A 95 5.08 14.74 -28.00
C ARG A 95 6.30 15.63 -27.77
N VAL A 96 7.09 15.35 -26.74
CA VAL A 96 8.25 16.16 -26.31
C VAL A 96 9.47 15.26 -26.15
N PRO A 97 10.14 14.83 -27.25
CA PRO A 97 11.28 13.92 -27.18
C PRO A 97 12.46 14.46 -26.35
N ALA A 98 12.61 15.78 -26.27
CA ALA A 98 13.62 16.44 -25.44
C ALA A 98 13.48 16.11 -23.94
N ALA A 99 12.26 15.82 -23.47
CA ALA A 99 12.05 15.43 -22.08
C ALA A 99 12.74 14.10 -21.71
N ASN A 100 12.96 13.21 -22.69
CA ASN A 100 13.69 11.96 -22.48
C ASN A 100 15.10 12.22 -21.93
N ALA A 101 15.77 13.28 -22.38
CA ALA A 101 17.08 13.65 -21.88
C ALA A 101 17.06 13.94 -20.37
N LEU A 102 16.05 14.66 -19.88
CA LEU A 102 15.89 14.92 -18.45
C LEU A 102 15.70 13.61 -17.68
N PHE A 103 14.80 12.73 -18.11
CA PHE A 103 14.59 11.44 -17.44
C PHE A 103 15.86 10.57 -17.41
N LEU A 104 16.63 10.55 -18.51
CA LEU A 104 17.92 9.86 -18.55
C LEU A 104 18.94 10.48 -17.57
N GLU A 105 18.96 11.81 -17.42
CA GLU A 105 19.84 12.48 -16.47
C GLU A 105 19.46 12.18 -15.01
N LEU A 106 18.17 12.08 -14.70
CA LEU A 106 17.67 11.64 -13.39
C LEU A 106 18.07 10.19 -13.11
N ALA A 107 17.87 9.30 -14.08
CA ALA A 107 18.18 7.88 -13.97
C ALA A 107 19.70 7.63 -13.83
N ARG A 108 20.53 8.29 -14.65
CA ARG A 108 22.00 8.16 -14.59
C ARG A 108 22.59 8.61 -13.26
N ARG A 109 21.96 9.59 -12.59
CA ARG A 109 22.37 10.06 -11.26
C ARG A 109 21.76 9.25 -10.12
N ASN A 110 20.89 8.29 -10.44
CA ASN A 110 20.20 7.43 -9.47
C ASN A 110 19.57 8.24 -8.34
N LEU A 111 18.81 9.30 -8.70
CA LEU A 111 18.24 10.18 -7.70
C LEU A 111 17.29 9.42 -6.78
N SER A 112 17.42 9.65 -5.48
CA SER A 112 16.57 9.06 -4.46
C SER A 112 15.19 9.72 -4.42
N GLY A 113 14.21 9.03 -3.82
CA GLY A 113 12.86 9.57 -3.60
C GLY A 113 12.84 10.98 -3.01
N PRO A 114 13.57 11.27 -1.90
CA PRO A 114 13.68 12.62 -1.36
C PRO A 114 14.27 13.66 -2.33
N GLN A 115 15.21 13.28 -3.20
CA GLN A 115 15.76 14.17 -4.21
C GLN A 115 14.75 14.44 -5.33
N LEU A 116 14.02 13.41 -5.78
CA LEU A 116 12.93 13.55 -6.74
C LEU A 116 11.80 14.43 -6.20
N ALA A 117 11.44 14.27 -4.92
CA ALA A 117 10.44 15.12 -4.26
C ALA A 117 10.83 16.60 -4.27
N ARG A 118 12.12 16.93 -4.10
CA ARG A 118 12.63 18.31 -4.22
C ARG A 118 12.50 18.84 -5.64
N ILE A 119 12.80 18.03 -6.65
CA ILE A 119 12.62 18.40 -8.06
C ILE A 119 11.14 18.62 -8.36
N LYS A 120 10.26 17.73 -7.89
CA LYS A 120 8.81 17.88 -8.03
C LYS A 120 8.33 19.18 -7.42
N ALA A 121 8.76 19.50 -6.20
CA ALA A 121 8.39 20.76 -5.52
C ALA A 121 8.84 22.00 -6.31
N PHE A 122 10.04 21.96 -6.91
CA PHE A 122 10.51 23.01 -7.81
C PHE A 122 9.61 23.13 -9.05
N VAL A 123 9.27 22.02 -9.71
CA VAL A 123 8.39 22.01 -10.88
C VAL A 123 7.00 22.56 -10.54
N ASP A 124 6.43 22.14 -9.41
CA ASP A 124 5.11 22.61 -8.95
C ASP A 124 5.11 24.13 -8.69
N ALA A 125 6.21 24.69 -8.17
CA ALA A 125 6.35 26.11 -7.88
C ALA A 125 6.57 26.96 -9.15
N GLU A 126 7.41 26.49 -10.07
CA GLU A 126 7.76 27.23 -11.29
C GLU A 126 6.71 27.06 -12.41
N PHE A 127 6.03 25.91 -12.45
CA PHE A 127 5.08 25.54 -13.52
C PHE A 127 3.74 25.08 -12.92
N PRO A 128 2.98 25.98 -12.26
CA PRO A 128 1.72 25.61 -11.62
C PRO A 128 0.68 25.14 -12.66
N VAL A 129 0.02 24.02 -12.38
CA VAL A 129 -1.07 23.49 -13.23
C VAL A 129 -2.38 24.16 -12.84
N SER A 130 -3.16 24.66 -13.81
CA SER A 130 -4.43 25.39 -13.56
C SER A 130 -5.55 24.55 -12.91
N ALA A 131 -5.34 23.26 -12.72
CA ALA A 131 -6.05 22.41 -11.78
C ALA A 131 -5.14 21.21 -11.51
N PRO A 132 -4.85 20.83 -10.24
CA PRO A 132 -4.13 19.60 -10.00
C PRO A 132 -4.96 18.45 -10.59
N PHE A 133 -4.39 17.72 -11.56
CA PHE A 133 -5.01 16.52 -12.13
C PHE A 133 -5.18 15.48 -11.02
N GLY A 134 -6.32 15.48 -10.33
CA GLY A 134 -6.77 14.39 -9.46
C GLY A 134 -5.84 13.96 -8.32
N VAL A 135 -4.75 14.68 -8.04
CA VAL A 135 -3.88 14.41 -6.89
C VAL A 135 -4.50 15.08 -5.68
N SER A 136 -5.49 14.42 -5.06
CA SER A 136 -5.70 14.65 -3.62
C SER A 136 -4.35 14.40 -2.94
N PRO A 137 -3.89 15.26 -2.02
CA PRO A 137 -2.72 14.93 -1.20
C PRO A 137 -3.06 13.61 -0.52
N ALA A 138 -2.45 12.51 -1.02
CA ALA A 138 -2.72 11.18 -0.53
C ALA A 138 -2.56 11.25 0.98
N ARG A 139 -3.60 10.87 1.72
CA ARG A 139 -3.50 10.79 3.18
C ARG A 139 -2.23 10.03 3.50
N ARG A 140 -1.39 10.61 4.34
CA ARG A 140 -0.12 10.02 4.75
C ARG A 140 -0.32 9.22 6.03
N LEU A 141 0.23 8.01 6.06
CA LEU A 141 0.23 7.12 7.20
C LEU A 141 1.06 7.74 8.33
N SER A 142 2.20 8.35 7.99
CA SER A 142 3.03 9.11 8.93
C SER A 142 2.24 10.17 9.71
N GLY A 143 1.27 10.83 9.06
CA GLY A 143 0.41 11.84 9.67
C GLY A 143 -0.63 11.28 10.67
N LEU A 144 -0.81 9.96 10.74
CA LEU A 144 -1.73 9.29 11.68
C LEU A 144 -1.03 8.73 12.94
N LEU A 145 0.31 8.74 12.95
CA LEU A 145 1.12 8.12 13.98
C LEU A 145 1.53 9.11 15.06
N THR A 146 1.57 8.61 16.28
CA THR A 146 2.26 9.23 17.42
C THR A 146 3.25 8.20 17.98
N PRO A 147 4.25 8.59 18.79
CA PRO A 147 5.18 7.64 19.38
C PRO A 147 4.49 6.49 20.13
N GLU A 148 3.36 6.75 20.79
CA GLU A 148 2.56 5.76 21.53
C GLU A 148 1.82 4.78 20.60
N ARG A 149 1.71 5.09 19.32
CA ARG A 149 1.10 4.22 18.30
C ARG A 149 2.13 3.39 17.55
N ILE A 150 3.38 3.40 18.00
CA ILE A 150 4.46 2.60 17.42
C ILE A 150 4.90 1.56 18.45
N VAL A 151 4.95 0.31 17.98
CA VAL A 151 5.40 -0.83 18.77
C VAL A 151 6.59 -1.45 18.04
N LEU A 152 7.78 -1.22 18.59
CA LEU A 152 9.01 -1.76 18.03
C LEU A 152 9.31 -3.15 18.59
N HIS A 153 9.80 -4.04 17.72
CA HIS A 153 10.25 -5.39 18.07
C HIS A 153 9.28 -6.13 19.01
N LEU A 154 8.00 -6.18 18.65
CA LEU A 154 7.01 -6.92 19.41
C LEU A 154 7.30 -8.42 19.32
N SER A 155 7.44 -9.06 20.48
CA SER A 155 7.49 -10.52 20.59
C SER A 155 6.06 -11.06 20.68
N CYS A 156 5.65 -11.82 19.68
CA CYS A 156 4.33 -12.43 19.57
C CYS A 156 4.40 -13.76 18.81
N ALA A 157 3.39 -14.61 18.96
CA ALA A 157 3.28 -15.87 18.23
C ALA A 157 2.29 -15.80 17.07
N HIS A 158 1.32 -14.88 17.15
CA HIS A 158 0.23 -14.78 16.18
C HIS A 158 -0.11 -13.33 15.84
N ILE A 159 -0.80 -13.12 14.72
CA ILE A 159 -1.24 -11.79 14.29
C ILE A 159 -2.27 -11.20 15.27
N GLU A 160 -3.02 -12.07 15.95
CA GLU A 160 -3.97 -11.77 17.01
C GLU A 160 -3.34 -10.98 18.15
N ASP A 161 -2.14 -11.38 18.61
CA ASP A 161 -1.42 -10.70 19.69
C ASP A 161 -1.13 -9.23 19.32
N VAL A 162 -0.79 -9.00 18.05
CA VAL A 162 -0.48 -7.68 17.51
C VAL A 162 -1.74 -6.83 17.43
N ILE A 163 -2.87 -7.43 17.03
CA ILE A 163 -4.16 -6.76 16.95
C ILE A 163 -4.64 -6.35 18.35
N ASP A 164 -4.46 -7.19 19.36
CA ASP A 164 -4.82 -6.87 20.76
C ASP A 164 -4.01 -5.69 21.31
N VAL A 165 -2.69 -5.69 21.07
CA VAL A 165 -1.81 -4.58 21.43
C VAL A 165 -2.21 -3.31 20.69
N ALA A 166 -2.45 -3.40 19.38
CA ALA A 166 -2.83 -2.25 18.57
C ALA A 166 -4.18 -1.66 18.98
N ALA A 167 -5.19 -2.50 19.22
CA ALA A 167 -6.50 -2.06 19.67
C ALA A 167 -6.41 -1.31 21.01
N SER A 168 -5.53 -1.76 21.92
CA SER A 168 -5.26 -1.07 23.19
C SER A 168 -4.61 0.31 23.01
N ARG A 169 -3.81 0.52 21.95
CA ARG A 169 -3.21 1.83 21.61
C ARG A 169 -4.16 2.72 20.79
N LEU A 170 -5.14 2.13 20.11
CA LEU A 170 -6.09 2.83 19.23
C LEU A 170 -7.36 3.27 19.96
N ALA A 171 -7.80 2.54 21.00
CA ALA A 171 -8.98 2.87 21.78
C ALA A 171 -8.64 3.88 22.89
N PRO A 172 -8.96 5.18 22.75
CA PRO A 172 -8.74 6.13 23.83
C PRO A 172 -9.68 5.83 25.02
N PRO A 173 -9.33 6.23 26.26
CA PRO A 173 -10.24 6.18 27.39
C PRO A 173 -11.54 6.94 27.08
N GLY A 174 -12.69 6.26 27.14
CA GLY A 174 -14.00 6.85 26.79
C GLY A 174 -14.28 6.97 25.28
N GLY A 175 -13.49 6.32 24.43
CA GLY A 175 -13.73 6.24 22.99
C GLY A 175 -14.99 5.47 22.61
N ALA A 176 -15.39 5.58 21.33
CA ALA A 176 -16.61 4.97 20.80
C ALA A 176 -16.67 3.43 20.93
N LEU A 177 -15.51 2.77 20.98
CA LEU A 177 -15.38 1.34 21.22
C LEU A 177 -14.30 1.07 22.28
N ALA A 178 -14.57 0.11 23.17
CA ALA A 178 -13.56 -0.44 24.05
C ALA A 178 -12.50 -1.21 23.25
N ALA A 179 -11.26 -1.27 23.75
CA ALA A 179 -10.15 -1.97 23.10
C ALA A 179 -10.48 -3.42 22.72
N SER A 180 -11.15 -4.16 23.61
CA SER A 180 -11.54 -5.56 23.35
C SER A 180 -12.57 -5.68 22.21
N ALA A 181 -13.55 -4.79 22.14
CA ALA A 181 -14.54 -4.78 21.07
C ALA A 181 -13.91 -4.40 19.72
N LEU A 182 -12.97 -3.44 19.74
CA LEU A 182 -12.21 -3.06 18.55
C LEU A 182 -11.33 -4.21 18.04
N ALA A 183 -10.60 -4.89 18.93
CA ALA A 183 -9.80 -6.07 18.58
C ALA A 183 -10.68 -7.17 17.95
N GLN A 184 -11.84 -7.46 18.55
CA GLN A 184 -12.77 -8.45 18.01
C GLN A 184 -13.26 -8.11 16.60
N GLU A 185 -13.56 -6.84 16.31
CA GLU A 185 -14.00 -6.44 14.98
C GLU A 185 -12.87 -6.55 13.94
N ILE A 186 -11.66 -6.13 14.28
CA ILE A 186 -10.49 -6.30 13.40
C ILE A 186 -10.22 -7.79 13.14
N LEU A 187 -10.29 -8.63 14.17
CA LEU A 187 -10.11 -10.08 14.06
C LEU A 187 -11.19 -10.75 13.22
N ARG A 188 -12.44 -10.32 13.37
CA ARG A 188 -13.55 -10.82 12.55
C ARG A 188 -13.26 -10.57 11.06
N ARG A 189 -12.82 -9.35 10.71
CA ARG A 189 -12.44 -8.98 9.34
C ARG A 189 -11.25 -9.78 8.83
N GLU A 190 -10.19 -9.92 9.63
CA GLU A 190 -8.97 -10.65 9.24
C GLU A 190 -9.28 -12.14 8.93
N ARG A 191 -10.21 -12.75 9.66
CA ARG A 191 -10.65 -14.14 9.43
C ARG A 191 -11.51 -14.29 8.17
N GLU A 192 -12.28 -13.27 7.80
CA GLU A 192 -13.11 -13.28 6.59
C GLU A 192 -12.28 -13.13 5.32
N SER A 193 -11.31 -12.22 5.35
CA SER A 193 -10.35 -12.05 4.26
C SER A 193 -9.00 -11.60 4.82
N PRO A 194 -7.97 -12.46 4.78
CA PRO A 194 -6.64 -12.09 5.23
C PRO A 194 -6.13 -10.82 4.54
N THR A 195 -5.46 -9.95 5.31
CA THR A 195 -4.99 -8.64 4.84
C THR A 195 -3.47 -8.60 4.64
N VAL A 196 -2.86 -9.78 4.50
CA VAL A 196 -1.44 -9.92 4.18
C VAL A 196 -1.21 -9.51 2.73
N LEU A 197 -0.30 -8.55 2.53
CA LEU A 197 0.00 -7.95 1.23
C LEU A 197 1.25 -8.56 0.55
N GLY A 198 2.08 -9.26 1.34
CA GLY A 198 3.39 -9.76 0.93
C GLY A 198 4.52 -8.80 1.30
N ASN A 199 5.77 -9.12 0.91
CA ASN A 199 6.98 -8.44 1.40
C ASN A 199 7.02 -8.22 2.93
N GLY A 200 6.45 -9.16 3.68
CA GLY A 200 6.40 -9.11 5.13
C GLY A 200 5.49 -8.02 5.73
N VAL A 201 4.50 -7.53 4.97
CA VAL A 201 3.52 -6.52 5.42
C VAL A 201 2.11 -7.09 5.48
N ALA A 202 1.36 -6.73 6.53
CA ALA A 202 -0.08 -6.94 6.64
C ALA A 202 -0.79 -5.67 7.12
N VAL A 203 -2.08 -5.55 6.81
CA VAL A 203 -2.90 -4.39 7.17
C VAL A 203 -4.25 -4.77 7.81
N PRO A 204 -4.27 -5.37 9.01
CA PRO A 204 -5.52 -5.63 9.72
C PRO A 204 -6.25 -4.32 9.97
N HIS A 205 -7.55 -4.27 9.70
CA HIS A 205 -8.29 -3.02 9.80
C HIS A 205 -9.76 -3.20 10.15
N ALA A 206 -10.37 -2.13 10.65
CA ALA A 206 -11.80 -2.06 10.91
C ALA A 206 -12.38 -0.70 10.49
N ILE A 207 -13.63 -0.74 10.03
CA ILE A 207 -14.47 0.46 9.85
C ILE A 207 -15.35 0.57 11.08
N VAL A 208 -15.23 1.68 11.80
CA VAL A 208 -15.93 1.92 13.07
C VAL A 208 -16.76 3.19 12.94
N ALA A 209 -18.06 3.08 13.22
CA ALA A 209 -18.98 4.21 13.21
C ALA A 209 -18.47 5.35 14.12
N GLY A 210 -18.38 6.55 13.57
CA GLY A 210 -17.93 7.75 14.29
C GLY A 210 -16.43 7.80 14.65
N ALA A 211 -15.62 6.82 14.24
CA ALA A 211 -14.18 6.86 14.48
C ALA A 211 -13.46 7.81 13.52
N CYS A 212 -12.47 8.53 14.04
CA CYS A 212 -11.47 9.20 13.20
C CYS A 212 -10.43 8.19 12.73
N PRO A 213 -9.87 8.34 11.50
CA PRO A 213 -8.79 7.50 11.03
C PRO A 213 -7.58 7.50 11.98
N ALA A 214 -7.12 6.33 12.36
CA ALA A 214 -5.98 6.12 13.23
C ALA A 214 -5.22 4.85 12.81
N ALA A 215 -3.91 4.86 13.05
CA ALA A 215 -3.03 3.76 12.69
C ALA A 215 -2.12 3.38 13.86
N VAL A 216 -1.79 2.10 13.98
CA VAL A 216 -0.66 1.60 14.78
C VAL A 216 0.29 0.88 13.84
N ILE A 217 1.59 1.11 14.02
CA ILE A 217 2.62 0.32 13.36
C ILE A 217 3.30 -0.57 14.39
N ALA A 218 3.32 -1.87 14.11
CA ALA A 218 4.06 -2.86 14.86
C ALA A 218 5.12 -3.51 13.98
N THR A 219 6.38 -3.43 14.41
CA THR A 219 7.47 -4.26 13.86
C THR A 219 7.68 -5.45 14.78
N LEU A 220 7.96 -6.63 14.22
CA LEU A 220 8.10 -7.86 15.00
C LEU A 220 9.54 -8.15 15.36
N ALA A 221 9.77 -8.67 16.58
CA ALA A 221 11.09 -9.12 17.01
C ALA A 221 11.54 -10.34 16.19
N GLU A 222 10.64 -11.31 16.04
CA GLU A 222 10.80 -12.47 15.18
C GLU A 222 9.73 -12.47 14.08
N PRO A 223 10.08 -12.74 12.81
CA PRO A 223 9.09 -12.80 11.75
C PRO A 223 8.05 -13.91 11.98
N LEU A 224 6.76 -13.60 11.80
CA LEU A 224 5.70 -14.61 11.84
C LEU A 224 5.66 -15.39 10.53
N VAL A 225 5.76 -16.72 10.64
CA VAL A 225 5.65 -17.64 9.50
C VAL A 225 4.19 -17.99 9.28
N VAL A 226 3.53 -17.22 8.42
CA VAL A 226 2.14 -17.41 8.00
C VAL A 226 2.06 -17.51 6.47
N PRO A 227 0.99 -18.07 5.90
CA PRO A 227 0.78 -18.04 4.45
C PRO A 227 0.72 -16.58 3.95
N THR A 228 1.66 -16.19 3.09
CA THR A 228 1.73 -14.83 2.54
C THR A 228 1.79 -14.85 1.01
N PRO A 229 1.25 -13.83 0.33
CA PRO A 229 1.55 -13.60 -1.08
C PRO A 229 3.07 -13.46 -1.25
N GLY A 230 3.66 -14.29 -2.11
CA GLY A 230 5.11 -14.26 -2.35
C GLY A 230 5.98 -15.00 -1.32
N GLY A 231 5.40 -15.53 -0.23
CA GLY A 231 6.08 -16.42 0.72
C GLY A 231 7.06 -15.74 1.70
N ALA A 232 7.11 -14.41 1.73
CA ALA A 232 7.91 -13.69 2.72
C ALA A 232 7.26 -13.74 4.11
N PRO A 233 8.01 -14.01 5.20
CA PRO A 233 7.45 -14.02 6.54
C PRO A 233 7.01 -12.61 6.96
N LEU A 234 5.98 -12.52 7.78
CA LEU A 234 5.37 -11.27 8.24
C LEU A 234 6.27 -10.60 9.28
N ARG A 235 6.55 -9.30 9.10
CA ARG A 235 7.51 -8.53 9.93
C ARG A 235 7.01 -7.16 10.33
N LEU A 236 6.14 -6.58 9.51
CA LEU A 236 5.52 -5.28 9.71
C LEU A 236 4.01 -5.44 9.65
N ILE A 237 3.31 -4.97 10.66
CA ILE A 237 1.84 -4.98 10.72
C ILE A 237 1.38 -3.54 10.94
N VAL A 238 0.56 -3.05 10.03
CA VAL A 238 -0.06 -1.73 10.12
C VAL A 238 -1.53 -1.92 10.45
N VAL A 239 -1.92 -1.67 11.69
CA VAL A 239 -3.33 -1.82 12.10
C VAL A 239 -4.04 -0.49 11.88
N LEU A 240 -5.15 -0.51 11.13
CA LEU A 240 -5.93 0.69 10.80
C LEU A 240 -7.33 0.67 11.40
N VAL A 241 -7.76 1.80 11.92
CA VAL A 241 -9.17 2.07 12.22
C VAL A 241 -9.60 3.26 11.40
N CYS A 242 -10.68 3.11 10.66
CA CYS A 242 -11.25 4.18 9.84
C CYS A 242 -12.71 4.43 10.23
N GLY A 243 -13.19 5.66 10.00
CA GLY A 243 -14.59 6.00 10.13
C GLY A 243 -15.45 5.46 9.00
N GLU A 244 -16.76 5.42 9.21
CA GLU A 244 -17.74 5.17 8.15
C GLU A 244 -17.78 6.32 7.13
N GLY A 245 -18.05 5.96 5.88
CA GLY A 245 -18.30 6.94 4.81
C GLY A 245 -17.04 7.39 4.07
N GLY A 246 -17.13 7.35 2.74
CA GLY A 246 -16.08 7.82 1.83
C GLY A 246 -15.08 6.73 1.42
N ARG A 247 -14.05 7.17 0.70
CA ARG A 247 -12.94 6.31 0.20
C ARG A 247 -11.59 6.60 0.85
N ALA A 248 -11.60 7.42 1.89
CA ALA A 248 -10.39 7.74 2.64
C ALA A 248 -9.71 6.49 3.20
N HIS A 249 -10.46 5.44 3.54
CA HIS A 249 -9.89 4.17 3.99
C HIS A 249 -9.16 3.45 2.83
N LEU A 250 -9.71 3.46 1.61
CA LEU A 250 -9.06 2.86 0.44
C LEU A 250 -7.74 3.53 0.11
N GLU A 251 -7.64 4.85 0.27
CA GLU A 251 -6.37 5.58 0.08
C GLU A 251 -5.31 5.15 1.10
N LEU A 252 -5.70 4.94 2.36
CA LEU A 252 -4.80 4.46 3.42
C LEU A 252 -4.38 3.00 3.18
N LEU A 253 -5.31 2.13 2.80
CA LEU A 253 -4.99 0.73 2.44
C LEU A 253 -4.04 0.67 1.24
N ALA A 254 -4.29 1.51 0.23
CA ALA A 254 -3.41 1.65 -0.92
C ALA A 254 -2.00 2.12 -0.51
N GLN A 255 -1.90 2.99 0.49
CA GLN A 255 -0.62 3.43 1.01
C GLN A 255 0.16 2.30 1.69
N VAL A 256 -0.51 1.47 2.50
CA VAL A 256 0.14 0.30 3.09
C VAL A 256 0.53 -0.73 2.02
N ALA A 257 -0.30 -0.91 0.99
CA ALA A 257 0.05 -1.72 -0.18
C ALA A 257 1.31 -1.18 -0.88
N ARG A 258 1.48 0.14 -1.01
CA ARG A 258 2.71 0.74 -1.55
C ARG A 258 3.93 0.43 -0.68
N LEU A 259 3.80 0.50 0.65
CA LEU A 259 4.90 0.10 1.56
C LEU A 259 5.32 -1.35 1.31
N ALA A 260 4.35 -2.25 1.12
CA ALA A 260 4.62 -3.63 0.74
C ALA A 260 5.35 -3.73 -0.61
N SER A 261 4.86 -3.08 -1.67
CA SER A 261 5.47 -3.13 -3.01
C SER A 261 6.89 -2.57 -3.09
N HIS A 262 7.26 -1.65 -2.18
CA HIS A 262 8.59 -1.06 -2.05
C HIS A 262 9.50 -1.81 -1.07
N ASN A 263 9.05 -2.96 -0.52
CA ASN A 263 9.79 -3.72 0.49
C ASN A 263 10.22 -2.86 1.69
N ALA A 264 9.34 -1.93 2.12
CA ALA A 264 9.63 -0.99 3.19
C ALA A 264 9.79 -1.65 4.58
N ALA A 265 9.33 -2.89 4.73
CA ALA A 265 9.39 -3.62 6.00
C ALA A 265 10.83 -3.71 6.54
N ASP A 266 11.84 -3.96 5.69
CA ASP A 266 13.23 -4.04 6.12
C ASP A 266 13.72 -2.74 6.75
N ALA A 267 13.47 -1.62 6.07
CA ALA A 267 13.89 -0.30 6.54
C ALA A 267 13.19 0.10 7.84
N LEU A 268 11.87 -0.12 7.93
CA LEU A 268 11.09 0.22 9.11
C LEU A 268 11.41 -0.68 10.31
N CYS A 269 11.69 -1.96 10.09
CA CYS A 269 12.14 -2.87 11.16
C CYS A 269 13.53 -2.53 11.70
N ALA A 270 14.34 -1.74 10.99
CA ALA A 270 15.67 -1.32 11.44
C ALA A 270 15.63 -0.07 12.33
N ALA A 271 14.46 0.56 12.51
CA ALA A 271 14.29 1.73 13.36
C ALA A 271 14.55 1.39 14.84
N ARG A 272 15.30 2.24 15.53
CA ARG A 272 15.65 2.08 16.96
C ARG A 272 14.75 2.88 17.90
N GLY A 273 13.82 3.64 17.35
CA GLY A 273 12.89 4.48 18.12
C GLY A 273 11.68 4.91 17.29
N PRO A 274 10.56 5.26 17.95
CA PRO A 274 9.34 5.70 17.26
C PRO A 274 9.55 6.89 16.33
N GLU A 275 10.33 7.88 16.75
CA GLU A 275 10.61 9.09 15.97
C GLU A 275 11.36 8.75 14.68
N GLN A 276 12.36 7.87 14.78
CA GLN A 276 13.11 7.39 13.62
C GLN A 276 12.20 6.63 12.64
N LEU A 277 11.28 5.81 13.14
CA LEU A 277 10.33 5.09 12.29
C LEU A 277 9.41 6.06 11.55
N ILE A 278 8.87 7.09 12.24
CA ILE A 278 8.03 8.12 11.62
C ILE A 278 8.80 8.87 10.52
N GLU A 279 10.06 9.24 10.80
CA GLU A 279 10.90 9.91 9.83
C GLU A 279 11.16 9.04 8.59
N GLN A 280 11.56 7.79 8.79
CA GLN A 280 11.79 6.84 7.69
C GLN A 280 10.53 6.60 6.87
N LEU A 281 9.38 6.41 7.52
CA LEU A 281 8.09 6.28 6.84
C LEU A 281 7.78 7.52 6.01
N SER A 282 7.96 8.72 6.57
CA SER A 282 7.73 9.98 5.85
C SER A 282 8.62 10.13 4.62
N GLN A 283 9.88 9.69 4.70
CA GLN A 283 10.82 9.69 3.57
C GLN A 283 10.40 8.70 2.47
N ILE A 284 9.94 7.51 2.86
CA ILE A 284 9.41 6.49 1.93
C ILE A 284 8.17 7.04 1.22
N GLU A 285 7.21 7.59 1.97
CA GLU A 285 5.99 8.17 1.42
C GLU A 285 6.26 9.35 0.47
N ALA A 286 7.30 10.15 0.74
CA ALA A 286 7.70 11.24 -0.14
C ALA A 286 8.36 10.76 -1.44
N GLY A 287 8.95 9.55 -1.45
CA GLY A 287 9.51 8.92 -2.64
C GLY A 287 8.50 8.14 -3.49
N CYS A 288 7.35 7.79 -2.91
CA CYS A 288 6.25 7.03 -3.53
C CYS A 288 5.07 7.91 -3.97
N GLY A 289 5.25 9.23 -4.09
CA GLY A 289 4.18 10.21 -4.32
C GLY A 289 4.41 11.16 -5.48
#